data_AF-A0A0Q5HJD5-F1
#
_entry.id   AF-A0A0Q5HJD5-F1
#
_cell.length_a   1.000
_cell.length_b   1.000
_cell.length_c   1.000
_cell.angle_alpha   90.00
_cell.angle_beta   90.00
_cell.angle_gamma   90.00
#
_symmetry.space_group_name_H-M   'P 1'
#
loop_
_entity.id
_entity.type
_entity.pdbx_description
1 polymer ?
#
loop_
_entity_poly.entity_id
_entity_poly.type
_entity_poly.pdbx_seq_one_letter_code
_entity_poly.pdbx_strand_id
1 'polypeptide(L)'
;MRLALPLLAVLALSGCTAVDGPAFDGRPAVAPTLGLAPASYRPPVRRGCDNYADQTARNTYENLADNEDGFGANAFARTQAERDGARAYRRCVEGRRS
;
A
#
# COMPACT_ATOMS: atom_id res chain seq x y z
N MET A 1 43.62 -24.50 -0.60
CA MET A 1 42.44 -24.49 0.31
C MET A 1 42.24 -23.15 1.06
N ARG A 2 43.27 -22.32 1.30
CA ARG A 2 43.12 -21.07 2.08
C ARG A 2 42.44 -19.89 1.37
N LEU A 3 42.25 -19.94 0.05
CA LEU A 3 41.58 -18.91 -0.75
C LEU A 3 40.10 -19.21 -1.04
N ALA A 4 39.60 -20.41 -0.68
CA ALA A 4 38.21 -20.80 -0.96
C ALA A 4 37.21 -20.24 0.07
N LEU A 5 37.65 -20.06 1.34
CA LEU A 5 36.82 -19.50 2.40
C LEU A 5 36.38 -18.03 2.17
N PRO A 6 37.24 -17.09 1.75
CA PRO A 6 36.78 -15.71 1.54
C PRO A 6 35.78 -15.60 0.38
N LEU A 7 35.89 -16.45 -0.65
CA LEU A 7 34.99 -16.43 -1.80
C LEU A 7 33.57 -16.90 -1.42
N LEU A 8 33.47 -17.95 -0.58
CA LEU A 8 32.20 -18.43 -0.03
C LEU A 8 31.55 -17.41 0.91
N ALA A 9 32.35 -16.67 1.70
CA ALA A 9 31.83 -15.62 2.56
C ALA A 9 31.21 -14.46 1.77
N VAL A 10 31.85 -14.04 0.66
CA VAL A 10 31.33 -12.97 -0.21
C VAL A 10 30.02 -13.41 -0.91
N LEU A 11 29.94 -14.66 -1.37
CA LEU A 11 28.72 -15.21 -1.97
C LEU A 11 27.56 -15.33 -0.96
N ALA A 12 27.85 -15.66 0.30
CA ALA A 12 26.83 -15.72 1.35
C ALA A 12 26.25 -14.34 1.71
N LEU A 13 27.03 -13.26 1.56
CA LEU A 13 26.59 -11.89 1.81
C LEU A 13 25.75 -11.29 0.66
N SER A 14 25.89 -11.77 -0.58
CA SER A 14 25.09 -11.29 -1.72
C SER A 14 23.63 -11.80 -1.75
N GLY A 15 23.30 -12.82 -0.95
CA GLY A 15 21.94 -13.38 -0.90
C GLY A 15 20.94 -12.52 -0.11
N CYS A 16 21.41 -11.67 0.80
CA CYS A 16 20.53 -10.92 1.71
C CYS A 16 19.84 -9.69 1.08
N THR A 17 20.22 -9.28 -0.13
CA THR A 17 19.59 -8.16 -0.85
C THR A 17 18.68 -8.60 -1.99
N ALA A 18 18.54 -9.91 -2.22
CA ALA A 18 17.57 -10.44 -3.18
C ALA A 18 16.17 -10.36 -2.56
N VAL A 19 15.57 -9.17 -2.61
CA VAL A 19 14.14 -9.00 -2.34
C VAL A 19 13.41 -9.53 -3.56
N ASP A 20 12.85 -10.73 -3.47
CA ASP A 20 11.88 -11.25 -4.45
C ASP A 20 10.58 -10.43 -4.31
N GLY A 21 10.54 -9.32 -5.03
CA GLY A 21 9.39 -8.47 -5.21
C GLY A 21 9.46 -7.83 -6.60
N PRO A 22 8.34 -7.38 -7.18
CA PRO A 22 8.38 -6.69 -8.46
C PRO A 22 9.39 -5.55 -8.38
N ALA A 23 10.28 -5.48 -9.37
CA ALA A 23 11.27 -4.42 -9.47
C ALA A 23 10.55 -3.08 -9.35
N PHE A 24 10.88 -2.31 -8.32
CA PHE A 24 10.39 -0.95 -8.18
C PHE A 24 11.02 -0.14 -9.33
N ASP A 25 10.25 0.10 -10.39
CA ASP A 25 10.71 0.76 -11.62
C ASP A 25 10.85 2.28 -11.47
N GLY A 26 10.65 2.80 -10.26
CA GLY A 26 10.74 4.22 -9.92
C GLY A 26 9.66 5.09 -10.55
N ARG A 27 8.75 4.51 -11.34
CA ARG A 27 7.63 5.24 -11.92
C ARG A 27 6.55 5.38 -10.85
N PRO A 28 5.90 6.54 -10.72
CA PRO A 28 4.71 6.64 -9.89
C PRO A 28 3.69 5.66 -10.46
N ALA A 29 3.48 4.54 -9.76
CA ALA A 29 2.37 3.67 -10.08
C ALA A 29 1.10 4.52 -10.01
N VAL A 30 0.32 4.55 -11.08
CA VAL A 30 -1.04 5.09 -11.00
C VAL A 30 -1.73 4.29 -9.91
N ALA A 31 -2.18 4.99 -8.87
CA ALA A 31 -2.85 4.31 -7.77
C ALA A 31 -4.04 3.54 -8.34
N PRO A 32 -4.14 2.21 -8.12
CA PRO A 32 -5.32 1.47 -8.50
C PRO A 32 -6.50 2.08 -7.77
N THR A 33 -7.65 2.01 -8.43
CA THR A 33 -8.93 2.40 -7.85
C THR A 33 -9.12 1.70 -6.49
N LEU A 34 -9.87 2.32 -5.58
CA LEU A 34 -10.25 1.68 -4.31
C LEU A 34 -10.79 0.27 -4.57
N GLY A 35 -10.17 -0.71 -3.93
CA GLY A 35 -10.25 -2.13 -4.26
C GLY A 35 -9.16 -2.92 -3.53
N LEU A 36 -9.21 -4.25 -3.62
CA LEU A 36 -8.16 -5.12 -3.11
C LEU A 36 -6.89 -4.88 -3.93
N ALA A 37 -5.95 -4.15 -3.34
CA ALA A 37 -4.68 -3.89 -4.00
C ALA A 37 -3.83 -5.16 -3.96
N PRO A 38 -3.03 -5.44 -5.01
CA PRO A 38 -2.03 -6.50 -4.93
C PRO A 38 -1.13 -6.31 -3.71
N ALA A 39 -0.68 -7.38 -3.06
CA ALA A 39 0.20 -7.30 -1.87
C ALA A 39 1.50 -6.51 -2.13
N SER A 40 1.94 -6.43 -3.39
CA SER A 40 3.12 -5.68 -3.81
C SER A 40 2.85 -4.20 -4.08
N TYR A 41 1.60 -3.75 -4.07
CA TYR A 41 1.25 -2.36 -4.35
C TYR A 41 1.61 -1.48 -3.16
N ARG A 42 2.42 -0.45 -3.41
CA ARG A 42 2.67 0.62 -2.45
C ARG A 42 1.97 1.90 -2.92
N PRO A 43 1.03 2.45 -2.14
CA PRO A 43 0.38 3.69 -2.52
C PRO A 43 1.38 4.83 -2.67
N PRO A 44 1.29 5.65 -3.75
CA PRO A 44 2.07 6.85 -3.83
C PRO A 44 1.68 7.78 -2.68
N VAL A 45 2.66 8.16 -1.88
CA VAL A 45 2.45 9.05 -0.73
C VAL A 45 1.99 10.41 -1.25
N ARG A 46 0.74 10.78 -0.95
CA ARG A 46 0.23 12.14 -1.18
C ARG A 46 0.69 13.04 -0.02
N ARG A 47 0.56 14.36 -0.15
CA ARG A 47 0.92 15.27 0.95
C ARG A 47 -0.31 15.59 1.81
N GLY A 48 -0.08 15.75 3.12
CA GLY A 48 -1.07 16.33 4.04
C GLY A 48 -2.34 15.48 4.21
N CYS A 49 -3.50 16.17 4.22
CA CYS A 49 -4.80 15.53 4.50
C CYS A 49 -5.25 14.58 3.39
N ASP A 50 -4.80 14.75 2.15
CA ASP A 50 -5.10 13.84 1.05
C ASP A 50 -4.53 12.44 1.31
N ASN A 51 -3.33 12.35 1.89
CA ASN A 51 -2.71 11.09 2.23
C ASN A 51 -3.41 10.37 3.38
N TYR A 52 -3.90 11.13 4.35
CA TYR A 52 -4.66 10.59 5.46
C TYR A 52 -6.03 10.07 5.01
N ALA A 53 -6.69 10.81 4.12
CA ALA A 53 -7.95 10.43 3.52
C ALA A 53 -7.82 9.17 2.64
N ASP A 54 -6.80 9.12 1.78
CA ASP A 54 -6.53 7.98 0.90
C ASP A 54 -6.25 6.69 1.68
N GLN A 55 -5.37 6.76 2.69
CA GLN A 55 -5.10 5.62 3.57
C GLN A 55 -6.33 5.19 4.36
N THR A 56 -7.13 6.14 4.85
CA THR A 56 -8.36 5.80 5.57
C THR A 56 -9.32 5.05 4.66
N ALA A 57 -9.55 5.54 3.44
CA ALA A 57 -10.43 4.87 2.49
C ALA A 57 -9.93 3.46 2.15
N ARG A 58 -8.63 3.30 1.87
CA ARG A 58 -8.03 1.99 1.56
C ARG A 58 -8.17 1.00 2.71
N ASN A 59 -7.81 1.42 3.92
CA ASN A 59 -7.92 0.57 5.10
C ASN A 59 -9.39 0.20 5.39
N THR A 60 -10.33 1.14 5.23
CA THR A 60 -11.76 0.83 5.38
C THR A 60 -12.20 -0.20 4.34
N TYR A 61 -11.79 -0.06 3.09
CA TYR A 61 -12.13 -1.03 2.05
C TYR A 61 -11.57 -2.42 2.38
N GLU A 62 -10.28 -2.51 2.69
CA GLU A 62 -9.59 -3.76 3.04
C GLU A 62 -10.19 -4.45 4.27
N ASN A 63 -10.73 -3.69 5.23
CA ASN A 63 -11.41 -4.25 6.41
C ASN A 63 -12.82 -4.78 6.12
N LEU A 64 -13.47 -4.30 5.05
CA LEU A 64 -14.87 -4.58 4.74
C LEU A 64 -15.05 -5.52 3.56
N ALA A 65 -14.00 -5.75 2.76
CA ALA A 65 -14.04 -6.52 1.53
C ALA A 65 -13.06 -7.68 1.58
N ASP A 66 -13.50 -8.86 1.17
CA ASP A 66 -12.66 -10.02 0.89
C ASP A 66 -12.69 -10.40 -0.61
N ASN A 67 -11.72 -11.18 -1.06
CA ASN A 67 -11.63 -11.62 -2.47
C ASN A 67 -12.80 -12.53 -2.85
N GLU A 68 -13.35 -13.25 -1.88
CA GLU A 68 -14.47 -14.17 -2.01
C GLU A 68 -15.82 -13.45 -2.01
N ASP A 69 -15.86 -12.15 -1.66
CA ASP A 69 -17.09 -11.39 -1.61
C ASP A 69 -17.69 -11.16 -3.00
N GLY A 70 -19.03 -11.26 -3.07
CA GLY A 70 -19.77 -10.95 -4.29
C GLY A 70 -19.69 -9.47 -4.67
N PHE A 71 -20.00 -9.17 -5.94
CA PHE A 71 -20.00 -7.81 -6.49
C PHE A 71 -20.74 -6.79 -5.62
N GLY A 72 -21.92 -7.14 -5.09
CA GLY A 72 -22.73 -6.23 -4.27
C GLY A 72 -22.07 -5.85 -2.95
N ALA A 73 -21.45 -6.81 -2.25
CA ALA A 73 -20.73 -6.56 -1.00
C ALA A 73 -19.50 -5.68 -1.25
N ASN A 74 -18.72 -6.01 -2.29
CA ASN A 74 -17.59 -5.19 -2.72
C ASN A 74 -17.98 -3.76 -3.11
N ALA A 75 -19.10 -3.57 -3.82
CA ALA A 75 -19.61 -2.24 -4.16
C ALA A 75 -20.05 -1.43 -2.92
N PHE A 76 -20.66 -2.10 -1.94
CA PHE A 76 -21.01 -1.48 -0.66
C PHE A 76 -19.76 -1.07 0.12
N ALA A 77 -18.79 -1.96 0.26
CA ALA A 77 -17.51 -1.68 0.92
C ALA A 77 -16.78 -0.49 0.28
N ARG A 78 -16.77 -0.42 -1.07
CA ARG A 78 -16.21 0.73 -1.81
C ARG A 78 -16.91 2.04 -1.46
N THR A 79 -18.23 2.04 -1.47
CA THR A 79 -19.01 3.25 -1.16
C THR A 79 -18.75 3.71 0.28
N GLN A 80 -18.66 2.78 1.22
CA GLN A 80 -18.35 3.08 2.62
C GLN A 80 -16.93 3.64 2.77
N ALA A 81 -15.95 3.02 2.13
CA ALA A 81 -14.56 3.46 2.10
C ALA A 81 -14.39 4.90 1.59
N GLU A 82 -15.05 5.25 0.47
CA GLU A 82 -15.01 6.60 -0.10
C GLU A 82 -15.59 7.64 0.88
N ARG A 83 -16.69 7.30 1.57
CA ARG A 83 -17.31 8.18 2.57
C ARG A 83 -16.40 8.42 3.78
N ASP A 84 -15.73 7.37 4.25
CA ASP A 84 -14.84 7.45 5.40
C ASP A 84 -13.56 8.22 5.08
N GLY A 85 -12.98 8.02 3.89
CA GLY A 85 -11.89 8.86 3.40
C GLY A 85 -12.28 10.34 3.35
N ALA A 86 -13.45 10.67 2.79
CA ALA A 86 -13.94 12.05 2.73
C ALA A 86 -14.16 12.64 4.14
N ARG A 87 -14.65 11.85 5.09
CA ARG A 87 -14.80 12.28 6.50
C ARG A 87 -13.45 12.52 7.16
N ALA A 88 -12.47 11.65 6.94
CA ALA A 88 -11.12 11.78 7.44
C ALA A 88 -10.43 13.05 6.92
N TYR A 89 -10.61 13.35 5.62
CA TYR A 89 -10.12 14.60 5.05
C TYR A 89 -10.67 15.82 5.79
N ARG A 90 -12.01 15.91 5.95
CA ARG A 90 -12.65 17.04 6.64
C ARG A 90 -12.12 17.23 8.06
N ARG A 91 -12.04 16.14 8.84
CA ARG A 91 -11.49 16.15 10.20
C ARG A 91 -10.03 16.62 10.24
N CYS A 92 -9.21 16.17 9.30
CA CYS A 92 -7.80 16.59 9.21
C CYS A 92 -7.67 18.08 8.89
N VAL A 93 -8.49 18.60 7.97
CA VAL A 93 -8.48 20.02 7.63
C VAL A 93 -8.97 20.86 8.80
N GLU A 94 -10.06 20.46 9.46
CA GLU A 94 -10.60 21.14 10.64
C GLU A 94 -9.58 21.20 11.77
N GLY A 95 -8.95 20.07 12.13
CA GLY A 95 -7.95 20.01 13.20
C GLY A 95 -6.63 20.73 12.89
N ARG A 96 -6.41 21.16 11.64
CA ARG A 96 -5.27 22.00 11.26
C ARG A 96 -5.59 23.49 11.29
N ARG A 97 -6.87 23.86 11.44
CA ARG A 97 -7.33 25.26 11.52
C ARG A 97 -7.51 25.75 12.96
N SER A 98 -7.57 24.84 13.91
CA SER A 98 -7.58 25.05 15.37
C SER A 98 -6.18 25.21 15.93
#